data_AF-A0A961CER5-F1
#
_entry.id   AF-A0A961CER5-F1
#
_cell.length_a   1.000
_cell.length_b   1.000
_cell.length_c   1.000
_cell.angle_alpha   90.00
_cell.angle_beta   90.00
_cell.angle_gamma   90.00
#
_symmetry.space_group_name_H-M   'P 1'
#
loop_
_entity.id
_entity.type
_entity.pdbx_description
1 polymer ?
#
loop_
_entity_poly.entity_id
_entity_poly.type
_entity_poly.pdbx_seq_one_letter_code
_entity_poly.pdbx_strand_id
1 'polypeptide(L)'
;MRPRVLMVIAIAVLASAPIVGAAIAVAGDDWIPTSDDALIALATRDVGRHTPTFGVYSRFGFHHPGPALFVTLAPLYRLLGPEGLPIGAALVASVSLAGA
;
A
#
# COMPACT_ATOMS: atom_id res chain seq x y z
N MET A 1 -20.93 3.74 22.84
CA MET A 1 -19.49 3.38 22.89
C MET A 1 -18.85 4.05 24.10
N ARG A 2 -17.87 3.42 24.76
CA ARG A 2 -17.15 4.04 25.89
C ARG A 2 -16.35 5.26 25.41
N PRO A 3 -16.25 6.37 26.15
CA PRO A 3 -15.58 7.61 25.70
C PRO A 3 -14.12 7.39 25.27
N ARG A 4 -13.43 6.43 25.90
CA ARG A 4 -12.07 6.02 25.51
C ARG A 4 -11.98 5.45 24.09
N VAL A 5 -13.00 4.71 23.65
CA VAL A 5 -13.05 4.13 22.30
C VAL A 5 -13.19 5.24 21.27
N LEU A 6 -14.04 6.23 21.54
CA LEU A 6 -14.21 7.40 20.66
C LEU A 6 -12.92 8.22 20.55
N MET A 7 -12.19 8.37 21.66
CA MET A 7 -10.90 9.06 21.67
C MET A 7 -9.84 8.34 20.83
N VAL A 8 -9.72 7.02 20.97
CA VAL A 8 -8.77 6.22 20.17
C VAL A 8 -9.11 6.30 18.68
N ILE A 9 -10.39 6.17 18.32
CA ILE A 9 -10.84 6.32 16.93
C ILE A 9 -10.51 7.72 16.41
N ALA A 10 -10.77 8.78 17.18
CA ALA A 10 -10.49 10.15 16.78
C ALA A 10 -8.99 10.38 16.53
N ILE A 11 -8.12 9.84 17.40
CA ILE A 11 -6.67 9.92 17.24
C ILE A 11 -6.22 9.16 15.98
N ALA A 12 -6.71 7.94 15.78
CA ALA A 12 -6.35 7.13 14.60
C ALA A 12 -6.77 7.80 13.28
N VAL A 13 -7.98 8.38 13.24
CA VAL A 13 -8.47 9.14 12.08
C VAL A 13 -7.60 10.37 11.83
N LEU A 14 -7.30 11.14 12.87
CA LEU A 14 -6.47 12.35 12.74
C LEU A 14 -5.05 12.00 12.28
N ALA A 15 -4.48 10.93 12.81
CA ALA A 15 -3.13 10.47 12.45
C ALA A 15 -3.06 9.90 11.03
N SER A 16 -4.16 9.33 10.51
CA SER A 16 -4.25 8.80 9.14
C SER A 16 -4.50 9.89 8.09
N ALA A 17 -5.01 11.06 8.50
CA ALA A 17 -5.38 12.15 7.59
C ALA A 17 -4.28 12.57 6.60
N PRO A 18 -3.01 12.83 7.00
CA PRO A 18 -1.97 13.20 6.04
C PRO A 18 -1.62 12.08 5.06
N ILE A 19 -1.72 10.81 5.50
CA ILE A 19 -1.41 9.64 4.68
C ILE A 19 -2.47 9.48 3.58
N VAL A 20 -3.74 9.55 3.98
CA VAL A 20 -4.87 9.46 3.04
C VAL A 20 -4.86 10.67 2.10
N GLY A 21 -4.59 11.88 2.60
CA GLY A 21 -4.48 13.08 1.77
C GLY A 21 -3.35 13.00 0.72
N ALA A 22 -2.22 12.38 1.06
CA ALA A 22 -1.12 12.16 0.12
C ALA A 22 -1.50 11.14 -0.97
N ALA A 23 -2.13 10.01 -0.59
CA ALA A 23 -2.55 9.00 -1.56
C ALA A 23 -3.62 9.52 -2.53
N ILE A 24 -4.67 10.15 -1.97
CA ILE A 24 -5.28 11.40 -2.44
C ILE A 24 -4.70 12.05 -3.69
N ALA A 25 -3.81 12.99 -3.40
CA ALA A 25 -3.17 13.86 -4.38
C ALA A 25 -2.38 13.08 -5.44
N VAL A 26 -1.68 12.02 -5.04
CA VAL A 26 -0.88 11.22 -5.98
C VAL A 26 -1.77 10.50 -6.99
N ALA A 27 -2.87 9.88 -6.55
CA ALA A 27 -3.77 9.19 -7.46
C ALA A 27 -4.49 10.14 -8.44
N GLY A 28 -4.67 11.41 -8.07
CA GLY A 28 -5.38 12.40 -8.90
C GLY A 28 -4.55 13.07 -10.01
N ASP A 29 -3.23 12.86 -10.07
CA ASP A 29 -2.30 13.61 -10.92
C ASP A 29 -1.68 12.77 -12.05
N ASP A 30 -2.47 11.84 -12.65
CA ASP A 30 -2.01 10.89 -13.67
C ASP A 30 -0.70 10.18 -13.27
N TRP A 31 -0.62 9.74 -12.01
CA TRP A 31 0.63 9.21 -11.47
C TRP A 31 1.07 7.93 -12.20
N ILE A 32 2.30 7.98 -12.72
CA ILE A 32 2.94 6.86 -13.41
C ILE A 32 4.04 6.29 -12.50
N PRO A 33 4.00 4.98 -12.18
CA PRO A 33 5.03 4.36 -11.35
C PRO A 33 6.37 4.35 -12.10
N THR A 34 7.44 4.70 -11.39
CA THR A 34 8.82 4.73 -11.91
C THR A 34 9.78 4.05 -10.93
N SER A 35 10.99 3.68 -11.39
CA SER A 35 11.99 2.99 -10.57
C SER A 35 11.39 1.81 -9.78
N ASP A 36 11.53 1.80 -8.46
CA ASP A 36 11.09 0.72 -7.57
C ASP A 36 9.57 0.51 -7.64
N ASP A 37 8.79 1.59 -7.79
CA ASP A 37 7.33 1.49 -7.91
C ASP A 37 6.91 0.78 -9.20
N ALA A 38 7.66 0.97 -10.29
CA ALA A 38 7.39 0.26 -11.54
C ALA A 38 7.67 -1.25 -11.40
N LEU A 39 8.74 -1.61 -10.70
CA LEU A 39 9.05 -3.02 -10.40
C LEU A 39 7.97 -3.64 -9.50
N ILE A 40 7.50 -2.89 -8.50
CA ILE A 40 6.39 -3.31 -7.64
C ILE A 40 5.11 -3.48 -8.46
N ALA A 41 4.80 -2.55 -9.35
CA ALA A 41 3.62 -2.63 -10.21
C ALA A 41 3.63 -3.88 -11.09
N LEU A 42 4.76 -4.19 -11.74
CA LEU A 42 4.92 -5.38 -12.57
C LEU A 42 4.74 -6.67 -11.75
N ALA A 43 5.43 -6.78 -10.61
CA ALA A 43 5.32 -7.95 -9.74
C ALA A 43 3.91 -8.11 -9.13
N THR A 44 3.25 -7.00 -8.79
CA THR A 44 1.86 -7.00 -8.26
C THR A 44 0.86 -7.43 -9.33
N ARG A 45 1.05 -7.00 -10.58
CA ARG A 45 0.24 -7.41 -11.73
C ARG A 45 0.26 -8.93 -11.95
N ASP A 46 1.37 -9.59 -11.62
CA ASP A 46 1.55 -11.03 -11.80
C ASP A 46 0.89 -11.89 -10.71
N VAL A 47 0.46 -11.31 -9.60
CA VAL A 47 -0.26 -12.03 -8.53
C VAL A 47 -1.52 -12.70 -9.10
N GLY A 48 -1.62 -14.01 -8.90
CA GLY A 48 -2.71 -14.86 -9.38
C GLY A 48 -2.49 -15.48 -10.76
N ARG A 49 -1.42 -15.11 -11.48
CA ARG A 49 -0.98 -15.78 -12.72
C ARG A 49 0.41 -16.38 -12.54
N HIS A 50 1.39 -15.54 -12.24
CA HIS A 50 2.78 -15.90 -11.95
C HIS A 50 3.17 -15.29 -10.61
N THR A 51 2.41 -15.65 -9.57
CA THR A 51 2.55 -15.04 -8.25
C THR A 51 4.00 -15.09 -7.77
N PRO A 52 4.63 -13.93 -7.47
CA PRO A 52 5.97 -13.92 -6.93
C PRO A 52 6.04 -14.74 -5.63
N THR A 53 7.15 -15.44 -5.41
CA THR A 53 7.40 -16.21 -4.17
C THR A 53 8.30 -15.46 -3.20
N PHE A 54 9.02 -14.46 -3.68
CA PHE A 54 9.89 -13.56 -2.91
C PHE A 54 9.38 -12.12 -3.00
N GLY A 55 9.94 -11.24 -2.17
CA GLY A 55 9.67 -9.82 -2.17
C GLY A 55 10.51 -9.06 -3.20
N VAL A 56 10.43 -7.73 -3.11
CA VAL A 56 11.13 -6.78 -4.00
C VAL A 56 12.64 -7.06 -3.99
N TYR A 57 13.27 -6.98 -5.16
CA TYR A 57 14.73 -7.06 -5.27
C TYR A 57 15.38 -5.81 -4.68
N SER A 58 16.41 -6.00 -3.87
CA SER A 58 17.21 -4.95 -3.27
C SER A 58 18.45 -4.67 -4.10
N ARG A 59 18.81 -3.40 -4.27
CA ARG A 59 20.09 -2.98 -4.88
C ARG A 59 21.34 -3.53 -4.16
N PHE A 60 21.17 -4.11 -2.96
CA PHE A 60 22.21 -4.76 -2.20
C PHE A 60 22.37 -6.26 -2.52
N GLY A 61 21.74 -6.76 -3.59
CA GLY A 61 21.99 -8.11 -4.11
C GLY A 61 21.12 -9.22 -3.53
N PHE A 62 19.98 -8.89 -2.91
CA PHE A 62 19.08 -9.88 -2.30
C PHE A 62 17.61 -9.57 -2.57
N HIS A 63 16.74 -10.58 -2.41
CA HIS A 63 15.28 -10.39 -2.42
C HIS A 63 14.74 -10.27 -0.99
N HIS A 64 13.80 -9.36 -0.77
CA HIS A 64 13.09 -9.27 0.50
C HIS A 64 12.25 -10.54 0.78
N PRO A 65 11.93 -10.85 2.05
CA PRO A 65 11.19 -12.05 2.39
C PRO A 65 9.72 -12.03 1.92
N GLY A 66 9.33 -13.10 1.22
CA GLY A 66 7.94 -13.42 0.90
C GLY A 66 7.19 -12.41 0.00
N PRO A 67 5.98 -12.76 -0.46
CA PRO A 67 5.25 -11.95 -1.43
C PRO A 67 4.20 -11.02 -0.80
N ALA A 68 4.26 -10.81 0.52
CA ALA A 68 3.20 -10.16 1.28
C ALA A 68 2.83 -8.77 0.71
N LEU A 69 3.83 -7.98 0.30
CA LEU A 69 3.61 -6.68 -0.33
C LEU A 69 2.76 -6.81 -1.60
N PHE A 70 3.15 -7.69 -2.53
CA PHE A 70 2.44 -7.86 -3.81
C PHE A 70 1.02 -8.41 -3.60
N VAL A 71 0.88 -9.43 -2.74
CA VAL A 71 -0.41 -10.05 -2.46
C VAL A 71 -1.38 -9.06 -1.79
N THR A 72 -0.87 -8.22 -0.89
CA THR A 72 -1.68 -7.22 -0.18
C THR A 72 -2.15 -6.11 -1.12
N LEU A 73 -1.31 -5.66 -2.05
CA LEU A 73 -1.63 -4.57 -2.97
C LEU A 73 -2.43 -5.03 -4.20
N ALA A 74 -2.39 -6.32 -4.56
CA ALA A 74 -3.02 -6.86 -5.75
C ALA A 74 -4.52 -6.56 -5.91
N PRO A 75 -5.38 -6.59 -4.85
CA PRO A 75 -6.79 -6.27 -5.00
C PRO A 75 -7.02 -4.85 -5.51
N LEU A 76 -6.32 -3.86 -4.94
CA LEU A 76 -6.46 -2.46 -5.36
C LEU A 76 -5.79 -2.19 -6.69
N TYR A 77 -4.65 -2.81 -6.96
CA TYR A 77 -4.01 -2.73 -8.27
C TYR A 77 -4.93 -3.24 -9.39
N ARG A 78 -5.70 -4.31 -9.14
CA ARG A 78 -6.66 -4.83 -10.14
C ARG A 78 -7.85 -3.91 -10.36
N LEU A 79 -8.28 -3.17 -9.33
CA LEU A 79 -9.44 -2.28 -9.40
C LEU A 79 -9.10 -0.92 -10.01
N LEU A 80 -7.92 -0.38 -9.68
CA LEU A 80 -7.54 1.00 -9.95
C LEU A 80 -6.32 1.11 -10.88
N GLY A 81 -5.74 -0.02 -11.31
CA GLY A 81 -4.49 -0.02 -12.03
C GLY A 81 -3.32 0.43 -11.16
N PRO A 82 -2.27 1.07 -11.74
CA PRO A 82 -1.11 1.53 -11.00
C PRO A 82 -1.43 2.39 -9.77
N GLU A 83 -2.39 3.31 -9.88
CA GLU A 83 -2.82 4.19 -8.77
C GLU A 83 -3.31 3.43 -7.54
N GLY A 84 -3.71 2.16 -7.69
CA GLY A 84 -4.05 1.28 -6.58
C GLY A 84 -2.89 1.00 -5.63
N LEU A 85 -1.63 1.19 -6.04
CA LEU A 85 -0.45 1.00 -5.19
C LEU A 85 -0.35 2.03 -4.06
N PRO A 86 -0.27 3.35 -4.32
CA PRO A 86 -0.20 4.35 -3.24
C PRO A 86 -1.46 4.32 -2.36
N ILE A 87 -2.63 4.06 -2.94
CA ILE A 87 -3.89 3.92 -2.18
C ILE A 87 -3.82 2.71 -1.25
N GLY A 88 -3.36 1.56 -1.73
CA GLY A 88 -3.20 0.36 -0.91
C GLY A 88 -2.15 0.52 0.18
N ALA A 89 -1.03 1.17 -0.13
CA ALA A 89 0.00 1.51 0.86
C ALA A 89 -0.56 2.41 1.96
N ALA A 90 -1.35 3.44 1.60
CA ALA A 90 -1.99 4.32 2.57
C ALA A 90 -3.00 3.59 3.47
N LEU A 91 -3.76 2.63 2.93
CA LEU A 91 -4.65 1.81 3.74
C LEU A 91 -3.88 0.93 4.72
N VAL A 92 -2.82 0.24 4.27
CA VAL A 92 -1.99 -0.60 5.15
C VAL A 92 -1.38 0.23 6.27
N ALA A 93 -0.86 1.42 5.95
CA ALA A 93 -0.32 2.34 6.95
C ALA A 93 -1.41 2.78 7.95
N SER A 94 -2.57 3.21 7.46
CA SER A 94 -3.69 3.66 8.31
C SER A 94 -4.21 2.56 9.24
N VAL A 95 -4.33 1.32 8.74
CA VAL A 95 -4.70 0.16 9.56
C VAL A 95 -3.65 -0.14 10.62
N SER A 96 -2.37 -0.02 10.28
CA SER A 96 -1.27 -0.22 11.22
C SER A 96 -1.28 0.82 12.35
N LEU A 97 -1.62 2.08 12.06
CA LEU A 97 -1.81 3.12 13.08
C LEU A 97 -3.01 2.84 13.99
N ALA A 98 -4.08 2.27 13.46
CA ALA A 98 -5.28 1.95 14.24
C ALA A 98 -5.13 0.69 15.11
N GLY A 99 -4.17 -0.18 14.77
CA GLY A 99 -3.86 -1.42 15.50
C GLY A 99 -2.73 -1.30 16.53
N ALA A 100 -2.03 -0.15 16.59
CA ALA A 100 -1.00 0.18 17.58
C ALA A 100 -1.60 0.70 18.89
#